data_AF-K0RS49-F1
#
_entry.id   AF-K0RS49-F1
#
_cell.length_a   1.000
_cell.length_b   1.000
_cell.length_c   1.000
_cell.angle_alpha   90.00
_cell.angle_beta   90.00
_cell.angle_gamma   90.00
#
_symmetry.space_group_name_H-M   'P 1'
#
loop_
_entity.id
_entity.type
_entity.pdbx_description
1 polymer ?
#
loop_
_entity_poly.entity_id
_entity_poly.type
_entity_poly.pdbx_seq_one_letter_code
_entity_poly.pdbx_strand_id
1 'polypeptide(L)'
;MSGDQAVDVCANCGTESSDAVKLKKCNACHLVKYCSVGCQKAHRKQHKGACKKRAAELKDEQLYGQGLARSERDSCPICTLPIPFPLAGHSRFFTCCMKMVCYGCGLAAQKRGMLETCPFCRSPLKHYSASTTLARVQARVDANDPDAISFLANQYCMGGSGLQVNAPRAVELWTKAAEFGSTEAHFELGTCYSKGEGVAQDKSKAHRYFELAAMQGHVIARHYLGNHETAKGNPGRSVRHYLISAKMGLEASLETIKSMFVAGQATKMQYAEALRGYQAAIKETKSPERDEAKPIFDRMRKSRQQQSK
;
A
#
# COMPACT_ATOMS: atom_id res chain seq x y z
N MET A 1 6.97 -39.44 29.97
CA MET A 1 6.93 -38.01 30.33
C MET A 1 5.64 -37.43 29.78
N SER A 2 4.58 -37.45 30.60
CA SER A 2 3.27 -36.89 30.28
C SER A 2 3.35 -35.37 30.34
N GLY A 3 3.34 -34.71 29.19
CA GLY A 3 3.12 -33.28 29.14
C GLY A 3 1.70 -33.00 29.59
N ASP A 4 1.52 -32.23 30.66
CA ASP A 4 0.24 -31.65 31.06
C ASP A 4 -0.34 -30.89 29.85
N GLN A 5 -1.27 -31.53 29.14
CA GLN A 5 -2.14 -30.81 28.22
C GLN A 5 -3.11 -30.04 29.11
N ALA A 6 -2.86 -28.75 29.29
CA ALA A 6 -3.78 -27.86 29.98
C ALA A 6 -5.18 -28.01 29.36
N VAL A 7 -6.10 -28.58 30.14
CA VAL A 7 -7.48 -28.82 29.69
C VAL A 7 -8.14 -27.45 29.51
N ASP A 8 -8.67 -27.21 28.31
CA ASP A 8 -9.33 -25.94 28.04
C ASP A 8 -10.65 -25.88 28.83
N VAL A 9 -10.90 -24.78 29.52
CA VAL A 9 -12.11 -24.58 30.32
C VAL A 9 -12.99 -23.47 29.78
N CYS A 10 -14.31 -23.62 29.93
CA CYS A 10 -15.24 -22.57 29.63
C CYS A 10 -15.05 -21.40 30.60
N ALA A 11 -14.77 -20.21 30.06
CA ALA A 11 -14.53 -19.01 30.86
C ALA A 11 -15.72 -18.54 31.70
N ASN A 12 -16.93 -19.10 31.49
CA ASN A 12 -18.11 -18.76 32.30
C ASN A 12 -18.41 -19.79 33.38
N CYS A 13 -18.53 -21.06 33.01
CA CYS A 13 -19.04 -22.12 33.91
C CYS A 13 -17.99 -23.16 34.30
N GLY A 14 -16.73 -22.99 33.87
CA GLY A 14 -15.64 -23.90 34.21
C GLY A 14 -15.67 -25.25 33.49
N THR A 15 -16.68 -25.52 32.64
CA THR A 15 -16.76 -26.81 31.92
C THR A 15 -15.51 -27.06 31.08
N GLU A 16 -14.86 -28.17 31.37
CA GLU A 16 -13.69 -28.66 30.65
C GLU A 16 -14.04 -29.13 29.24
N SER A 17 -13.09 -28.98 28.32
CA SER A 17 -13.17 -29.53 26.98
C SER A 17 -13.11 -31.05 27.03
N SER A 18 -14.00 -31.71 26.29
CA SER A 18 -14.02 -33.16 26.13
C SER A 18 -14.48 -33.52 24.72
N ASP A 19 -14.47 -34.81 24.38
CA ASP A 19 -15.02 -35.29 23.11
C ASP A 19 -16.50 -34.90 22.92
N ALA A 20 -17.23 -34.77 24.03
CA ALA A 20 -18.62 -34.31 24.06
C ALA A 20 -18.76 -32.78 24.09
N VAL A 21 -17.78 -32.03 24.61
CA VAL A 21 -17.86 -30.58 24.80
C VAL A 21 -16.74 -29.85 24.05
N LYS A 22 -17.07 -29.31 22.89
CA LYS A 22 -16.17 -28.46 22.09
C LYS A 22 -16.30 -26.99 22.47
N LEU A 23 -15.25 -26.42 23.03
CA LEU A 23 -15.23 -25.00 23.39
C LEU A 23 -14.91 -24.11 22.18
N LYS A 24 -15.65 -23.01 22.02
CA LYS A 24 -15.44 -22.01 20.95
C LYS A 24 -14.73 -20.78 21.49
N LYS A 25 -13.68 -20.33 20.81
CA LYS A 25 -12.97 -19.08 21.14
C LYS A 25 -13.90 -17.87 20.95
N CYS A 26 -13.73 -16.84 21.77
CA CYS A 26 -14.33 -15.53 21.53
C CYS A 26 -13.83 -14.96 20.20
N ASN A 27 -14.72 -14.66 19.27
CA ASN A 27 -14.36 -14.13 17.95
C ASN A 27 -13.74 -12.71 17.99
N ALA A 28 -13.87 -12.00 19.10
CA ALA A 28 -13.36 -10.63 19.22
C ALA A 28 -11.92 -10.58 19.78
N CYS A 29 -11.63 -11.37 20.82
CA CYS A 29 -10.33 -11.32 21.51
C CYS A 29 -9.52 -12.61 21.40
N HIS A 30 -10.13 -13.73 21.03
CA HIS A 30 -9.52 -15.06 20.97
C HIS A 30 -8.86 -15.58 22.27
N LEU A 31 -8.95 -14.86 23.39
CA LEU A 31 -8.35 -15.23 24.69
C LEU A 31 -9.16 -16.27 25.46
N VAL A 32 -10.48 -16.18 25.40
CA VAL A 32 -11.39 -16.98 26.22
C VAL A 32 -12.22 -17.91 25.35
N LYS A 33 -12.57 -19.07 25.90
CA LYS A 33 -13.37 -20.10 25.23
C LYS A 33 -14.70 -20.35 25.95
N TYR A 34 -15.72 -20.76 25.21
CA TYR A 34 -17.08 -20.98 25.72
C TYR A 34 -17.68 -22.29 25.23
N CYS A 35 -18.36 -23.03 26.10
CA CYS A 35 -19.09 -24.25 25.74
C CYS A 35 -20.41 -23.96 25.02
N SER A 36 -20.95 -22.75 25.17
CA SER A 36 -22.24 -22.36 24.58
C SER A 36 -22.36 -20.85 24.39
N VAL A 37 -23.30 -20.44 23.53
CA VAL A 37 -23.67 -19.03 23.34
C VAL A 37 -24.23 -18.42 24.63
N GLY A 38 -24.93 -19.21 25.46
CA GLY A 38 -25.42 -18.78 26.77
C GLY A 38 -24.29 -18.39 27.70
N CYS A 39 -23.27 -19.25 27.83
CA CYS A 39 -22.07 -18.97 28.62
C CYS A 39 -21.31 -17.75 28.12
N GLN A 40 -21.19 -17.58 26.79
CA GLN A 40 -20.57 -16.38 26.23
C GLN A 40 -21.34 -15.10 26.59
N LYS A 41 -22.68 -15.12 26.51
CA LYS A 41 -23.52 -13.96 26.85
C LYS A 41 -23.41 -13.60 28.34
N ALA A 42 -23.40 -14.60 29.23
CA ALA A 42 -23.27 -14.40 30.67
C ALA A 42 -21.92 -13.75 31.03
N HIS A 43 -20.82 -14.32 30.53
CA HIS A 43 -19.47 -13.82 30.82
C HIS A 43 -19.13 -12.49 30.13
N ARG A 44 -19.84 -12.13 29.04
CA ARG A 44 -19.59 -10.89 28.28
C ARG A 44 -19.56 -9.65 29.19
N LYS A 45 -20.42 -9.58 30.21
CA LYS A 45 -20.48 -8.42 31.11
C LYS A 45 -19.18 -8.23 31.91
N GLN A 46 -18.58 -9.32 32.36
CA GLN A 46 -17.34 -9.32 33.15
C GLN A 46 -16.10 -9.10 32.27
N HIS A 47 -16.09 -9.64 31.06
CA HIS A 47 -14.93 -9.61 30.17
C HIS A 47 -14.91 -8.46 29.16
N LYS A 48 -15.97 -7.65 29.07
CA LYS A 48 -16.15 -6.62 28.02
C LYS A 48 -14.94 -5.70 27.85
N GLY A 49 -14.36 -5.21 28.95
CA GLY A 49 -13.21 -4.30 28.93
C GLY A 49 -11.95 -4.98 28.36
N ALA A 50 -11.55 -6.09 28.95
CA ALA A 50 -10.40 -6.89 28.50
C ALA A 50 -10.57 -7.38 27.05
N CYS A 51 -11.79 -7.79 26.67
CA CYS A 51 -12.13 -8.21 25.32
C CYS A 51 -11.88 -7.10 24.30
N LYS A 52 -12.37 -5.88 24.59
CA LYS A 52 -12.17 -4.71 23.70
C LYS A 52 -10.70 -4.34 23.57
N LYS A 53 -9.96 -4.35 24.68
CA LYS A 53 -8.52 -4.07 24.68
C LYS A 53 -7.78 -5.07 23.78
N ARG A 54 -7.99 -6.37 23.98
CA ARG A 54 -7.36 -7.40 23.15
C ARG A 54 -7.79 -7.32 21.69
N ALA A 55 -9.06 -7.05 21.41
CA ALA A 55 -9.53 -6.88 20.04
C ALA A 55 -8.82 -5.71 19.33
N ALA A 56 -8.51 -4.63 20.06
CA ALA A 56 -7.71 -3.52 19.53
C ALA A 56 -6.23 -3.92 19.32
N GLU A 57 -5.64 -4.67 20.26
CA GLU A 57 -4.28 -5.21 20.12
C GLU A 57 -4.15 -6.13 18.90
N LEU A 58 -5.11 -7.03 18.67
CA LEU A 58 -5.13 -7.91 17.50
C LEU A 58 -5.20 -7.13 16.17
N LYS A 59 -5.96 -6.03 16.15
CA LYS A 59 -6.00 -5.13 14.99
C LYS A 59 -4.67 -4.44 14.77
N ASP A 60 -4.04 -3.96 15.83
CA ASP A 60 -2.71 -3.34 15.75
C ASP A 60 -1.65 -4.36 15.33
N GLU A 61 -1.68 -5.59 15.85
CA GLU A 61 -0.82 -6.71 15.43
C GLU A 61 -0.97 -6.98 13.93
N GLN A 62 -2.21 -7.04 13.41
CA GLN A 62 -2.47 -7.20 11.99
C GLN A 62 -1.93 -6.02 11.16
N LEU A 63 -2.25 -4.79 11.58
CA LEU A 63 -1.92 -3.57 10.85
C LEU A 63 -0.41 -3.33 10.77
N TYR A 64 0.32 -3.55 11.87
CA TYR A 64 1.77 -3.36 11.95
C TYR A 64 2.56 -4.60 11.52
N GLY A 65 1.95 -5.79 11.49
CA GLY A 65 2.59 -7.03 11.06
C GLY A 65 2.54 -7.28 9.55
N GLN A 66 1.67 -6.60 8.81
CA GLN A 66 1.51 -6.75 7.36
C GLN A 66 2.07 -5.54 6.59
N GLY A 67 2.36 -5.71 5.30
CA GLY A 67 2.79 -4.63 4.41
C GLY A 67 4.11 -3.99 4.81
N LEU A 68 5.06 -4.84 5.21
CA LEU A 68 6.42 -4.47 5.63
C LEU A 68 7.41 -4.38 4.45
N ALA A 69 7.02 -4.91 3.29
CA ALA A 69 7.76 -4.86 2.04
C ALA A 69 6.94 -4.18 0.95
N ARG A 70 7.63 -3.61 -0.03
CA ARG A 70 7.00 -2.90 -1.16
C ARG A 70 6.17 -3.86 -2.00
N SER A 71 5.11 -3.32 -2.61
CA SER A 71 4.36 -4.04 -3.64
C SER A 71 5.27 -4.48 -4.79
N GLU A 72 5.01 -5.63 -5.40
CA GLU A 72 5.76 -6.08 -6.59
C GLU A 72 5.68 -5.08 -7.75
N ARG A 73 4.61 -4.28 -7.80
CA ARG A 73 4.42 -3.19 -8.77
C ARG A 73 5.53 -2.13 -8.72
N ASP A 74 6.14 -1.97 -7.56
CA ASP A 74 7.19 -0.99 -7.31
C ASP A 74 8.57 -1.43 -7.82
N SER A 75 8.69 -2.66 -8.31
CA SER A 75 9.92 -3.23 -8.83
C SER A 75 9.95 -3.19 -10.35
N CYS A 76 11.13 -2.91 -10.90
CA CYS A 76 11.31 -2.96 -12.35
C CYS A 76 11.25 -4.43 -12.81
N PRO A 77 10.42 -4.81 -13.77
CA PRO A 77 10.28 -6.21 -14.17
C PRO A 77 11.47 -6.74 -14.98
N ILE A 78 12.42 -5.88 -15.36
CA ILE A 78 13.61 -6.26 -16.14
C ILE A 78 14.79 -6.55 -15.22
N CYS A 79 15.11 -5.65 -14.30
CA CYS A 79 16.23 -5.85 -13.35
C CYS A 79 15.78 -6.37 -11.99
N THR A 80 14.48 -6.55 -11.77
CA THR A 80 13.84 -6.99 -10.51
C THR A 80 14.14 -6.13 -9.27
N LEU A 81 14.91 -5.05 -9.41
CA LEU A 81 15.23 -4.14 -8.31
C LEU A 81 14.06 -3.18 -8.03
N PRO A 82 13.77 -2.87 -6.76
CA PRO A 82 12.82 -1.83 -6.37
C PRO A 82 13.18 -0.49 -7.03
N ILE A 83 12.20 0.23 -7.56
CA ILE A 83 12.38 1.52 -8.22
C ILE A 83 12.43 2.62 -7.15
N PRO A 84 13.40 3.56 -7.15
CA PRO A 84 13.44 4.63 -6.15
C PRO A 84 12.15 5.47 -6.14
N PHE A 85 11.74 5.95 -4.96
CA PHE A 85 10.65 6.92 -4.85
C PHE A 85 11.14 8.35 -5.16
N PRO A 86 10.27 9.21 -5.73
CA PRO A 86 8.94 8.89 -6.26
C PRO A 86 9.04 8.10 -7.58
N LEU A 87 8.21 7.05 -7.74
CA LEU A 87 8.28 6.11 -8.88
C LEU A 87 8.30 6.81 -10.25
N ALA A 88 7.44 7.81 -10.44
CA ALA A 88 7.33 8.59 -11.68
C ALA A 88 8.62 9.34 -12.05
N GLY A 89 9.47 9.65 -11.07
CA GLY A 89 10.78 10.26 -11.26
C GLY A 89 11.87 9.30 -11.74
N HIS A 90 11.65 7.99 -11.63
CA HIS A 90 12.67 6.96 -11.87
C HIS A 90 12.23 5.86 -12.84
N SER A 91 11.01 5.93 -13.36
CA SER A 91 10.46 4.92 -14.24
C SER A 91 9.40 5.47 -15.18
N ARG A 92 9.07 4.66 -16.20
CA ARG A 92 7.99 4.91 -17.14
C ARG A 92 6.97 3.78 -17.06
N PHE A 93 5.70 4.15 -16.97
CA PHE A 93 4.59 3.20 -17.10
C PHE A 93 4.35 2.85 -18.56
N PHE A 94 4.16 1.57 -18.84
CA PHE A 94 3.89 1.05 -20.18
C PHE A 94 2.50 0.42 -20.25
N THR A 95 1.57 1.09 -20.92
CA THR A 95 0.17 0.67 -21.10
C THR A 95 0.02 -0.62 -21.92
N CYS A 96 1.07 -1.07 -22.60
CA CYS A 96 1.06 -2.35 -23.30
C CYS A 96 0.98 -3.56 -22.36
N CYS A 97 1.64 -3.46 -21.22
CA CYS A 97 1.83 -4.56 -20.27
C CYS A 97 1.46 -4.20 -18.83
N MET A 98 1.02 -2.97 -18.59
CA MET A 98 0.76 -2.40 -17.25
C MET A 98 1.97 -2.50 -16.32
N LYS A 99 3.20 -2.40 -16.87
CA LYS A 99 4.44 -2.47 -16.07
C LYS A 99 5.17 -1.15 -16.00
N MET A 100 5.79 -0.90 -14.85
CA MET A 100 6.71 0.19 -14.60
C MET A 100 8.13 -0.25 -14.91
N VAL A 101 8.76 0.32 -15.94
CA VAL A 101 10.16 0.02 -16.26
C VAL A 101 11.03 1.18 -15.82
N CYS A 102 12.06 0.90 -15.02
CA CYS A 102 12.98 1.94 -14.57
C CYS A 102 13.74 2.55 -15.76
N TYR A 103 14.10 3.82 -15.63
CA TYR A 103 14.79 4.55 -16.69
C TYR A 103 16.13 3.93 -17.11
N GLY A 104 16.83 3.27 -16.18
CA GLY A 104 18.05 2.54 -16.50
C GLY A 104 17.83 1.38 -17.47
N CYS A 105 16.88 0.48 -17.18
CA CYS A 105 16.54 -0.61 -18.09
C CYS A 105 15.96 -0.09 -19.42
N GLY A 106 15.21 1.02 -19.38
CA GLY A 106 14.72 1.68 -20.60
C GLY A 106 15.85 2.16 -21.50
N LEU A 107 16.85 2.86 -20.93
CA LEU A 107 18.03 3.33 -21.66
C LEU A 107 18.88 2.17 -22.18
N ALA A 108 19.10 1.14 -21.37
CA ALA A 108 19.84 -0.05 -21.76
C ALA A 108 19.18 -0.77 -22.96
N ALA A 109 17.85 -0.84 -23.00
CA ALA A 109 17.11 -1.38 -24.13
C ALA A 109 17.27 -0.52 -25.40
N GLN A 110 17.18 0.82 -25.26
CA GLN A 110 17.39 1.74 -26.38
C GLN A 110 18.77 1.60 -27.02
N LYS A 111 19.82 1.47 -26.20
CA LYS A 111 21.19 1.24 -26.68
C LYS A 111 21.35 -0.06 -27.49
N ARG A 112 20.47 -1.04 -27.26
CA ARG A 112 20.41 -2.31 -28.01
C ARG A 112 19.49 -2.22 -29.24
N GLY A 113 19.11 -1.01 -29.66
CA GLY A 113 18.25 -0.78 -30.83
C GLY A 113 16.75 -0.87 -30.56
N MET A 114 16.30 -1.06 -29.31
CA MET A 114 14.87 -1.10 -28.97
C MET A 114 14.29 0.31 -28.76
N LEU A 115 14.27 1.12 -29.83
CA LEU A 115 13.83 2.52 -29.75
C LEU A 115 12.30 2.68 -29.70
N GLU A 116 11.58 1.75 -30.32
CA GLU A 116 10.14 1.90 -30.60
C GLU A 116 9.33 0.67 -30.21
N THR A 117 9.89 -0.14 -29.32
CA THR A 117 9.23 -1.30 -28.75
C THR A 117 9.28 -1.20 -27.23
N CYS A 118 8.30 -1.80 -26.57
CA CYS A 118 8.30 -1.87 -25.11
C CYS A 118 9.52 -2.69 -24.66
N PRO A 119 10.36 -2.18 -23.76
CA PRO A 119 11.56 -2.89 -23.31
C PRO A 119 11.24 -4.17 -22.54
N PHE A 120 9.99 -4.33 -22.08
CA PHE A 120 9.52 -5.52 -21.38
C PHE A 120 8.80 -6.50 -22.32
N CYS A 121 7.63 -6.11 -22.86
CA CYS A 121 6.79 -7.02 -23.66
C CYS A 121 7.03 -6.94 -25.18
N ARG A 122 7.98 -6.12 -25.64
CA ARG A 122 8.36 -5.94 -27.06
C ARG A 122 7.26 -5.43 -27.99
N SER A 123 6.07 -5.09 -27.48
CA SER A 123 5.00 -4.47 -28.28
C SER A 123 5.47 -3.15 -28.92
N PRO A 124 5.12 -2.87 -30.19
CA PRO A 124 5.40 -1.59 -30.85
C PRO A 124 4.81 -0.38 -30.11
N LEU A 125 5.55 0.73 -30.08
CA LEU A 125 5.18 1.99 -29.45
C LEU A 125 4.78 3.09 -30.46
N LYS A 126 5.11 2.94 -31.74
CA LYS A 126 4.87 3.96 -32.79
C LYS A 126 3.39 4.27 -33.06
N HIS A 127 2.48 3.43 -32.60
CA HIS A 127 1.04 3.59 -32.83
C HIS A 127 0.28 4.15 -31.63
N TYR A 128 0.95 4.78 -30.65
CA TYR A 128 0.26 5.36 -29.49
C TYR A 128 -0.39 6.69 -29.80
N SER A 129 -1.67 6.62 -30.16
CA SER A 129 -2.61 7.71 -29.98
C SER A 129 -3.37 7.50 -28.67
N ALA A 130 -4.13 8.51 -28.25
CA ALA A 130 -5.06 8.40 -27.14
C ALA A 130 -6.05 7.22 -27.35
N SER A 131 -6.60 7.09 -28.57
CA SER A 131 -7.56 6.05 -28.91
C SER A 131 -6.97 4.64 -28.88
N THR A 132 -5.76 4.44 -29.44
CA THR A 132 -5.11 3.11 -29.39
C THR A 132 -4.64 2.76 -27.98
N THR A 133 -4.31 3.74 -27.14
CA THR A 133 -4.00 3.52 -25.72
C THR A 133 -5.23 3.00 -24.97
N LEU A 134 -6.38 3.66 -25.13
CA LEU A 134 -7.63 3.24 -24.49
C LEU A 134 -8.08 1.85 -24.95
N ALA A 135 -8.04 1.55 -26.25
CA ALA A 135 -8.43 0.24 -26.76
C ALA A 135 -7.62 -0.91 -26.13
N ARG A 136 -6.32 -0.71 -25.93
CA ARG A 136 -5.44 -1.69 -25.29
C ARG A 136 -5.69 -1.84 -23.80
N VAL A 137 -5.91 -0.72 -23.12
CA VAL A 137 -6.28 -0.72 -21.70
C VAL A 137 -7.60 -1.45 -21.52
N GLN A 138 -8.58 -1.19 -22.40
CA GLN A 138 -9.91 -1.78 -22.34
C GLN A 138 -9.86 -3.30 -22.46
N ALA A 139 -9.07 -3.85 -23.41
CA ALA A 139 -8.90 -5.30 -23.53
C ALA A 139 -8.39 -5.96 -22.23
N ARG A 140 -7.54 -5.28 -21.47
CA ARG A 140 -7.06 -5.75 -20.15
C ARG A 140 -8.11 -5.55 -19.05
N VAL A 141 -8.87 -4.46 -19.10
CA VAL A 141 -10.01 -4.20 -18.20
C VAL A 141 -11.08 -5.28 -18.35
N ASP A 142 -11.36 -5.71 -19.58
CA ASP A 142 -12.30 -6.78 -19.90
C ASP A 142 -11.79 -8.14 -19.38
N ALA A 143 -10.47 -8.32 -19.35
CA ALA A 143 -9.80 -9.45 -18.72
C ALA A 143 -9.62 -9.32 -17.19
N ASN A 144 -10.23 -8.30 -16.57
CA ASN A 144 -10.15 -7.99 -15.14
C ASN A 144 -8.72 -7.79 -14.59
N ASP A 145 -7.80 -7.28 -15.41
CA ASP A 145 -6.45 -6.88 -14.96
C ASP A 145 -6.56 -5.70 -13.96
N PRO A 146 -6.23 -5.89 -12.66
CA PRO A 146 -6.43 -4.88 -11.62
C PRO A 146 -5.61 -3.61 -11.88
N ASP A 147 -4.43 -3.73 -12.50
CA ASP A 147 -3.58 -2.59 -12.83
C ASP A 147 -4.17 -1.78 -13.99
N ALA A 148 -4.74 -2.46 -14.99
CA ALA A 148 -5.41 -1.80 -16.11
C ALA A 148 -6.70 -1.09 -15.68
N ILE A 149 -7.50 -1.71 -14.81
CA ILE A 149 -8.72 -1.08 -14.27
C ILE A 149 -8.35 0.17 -13.45
N SER A 150 -7.36 0.05 -12.57
CA SER A 150 -6.85 1.19 -11.79
C SER A 150 -6.27 2.29 -12.69
N PHE A 151 -5.54 1.92 -13.75
CA PHE A 151 -5.04 2.90 -14.72
C PHE A 151 -6.19 3.62 -15.44
N LEU A 152 -7.22 2.90 -15.90
CA LEU A 152 -8.38 3.50 -16.55
C LEU A 152 -9.14 4.45 -15.61
N ALA A 153 -9.28 4.07 -14.34
CA ALA A 153 -9.84 4.94 -13.31
C ALA A 153 -9.04 6.25 -13.19
N ASN A 154 -7.70 6.18 -13.15
CA ASN A 154 -6.84 7.37 -13.15
C ASN A 154 -7.05 8.25 -14.40
N GLN A 155 -7.29 7.64 -15.57
CA GLN A 155 -7.60 8.41 -16.79
C GLN A 155 -8.93 9.17 -16.67
N TYR A 156 -9.98 8.53 -16.15
CA TYR A 156 -11.25 9.23 -15.88
C TYR A 156 -11.11 10.29 -14.80
N CYS A 157 -10.29 10.07 -13.76
CA CYS A 157 -10.10 11.06 -12.71
C CYS A 157 -9.40 12.33 -13.22
N MET A 158 -8.41 12.20 -14.11
CA MET A 158 -7.57 13.32 -14.56
C MET A 158 -7.94 13.88 -15.94
N GLY A 159 -8.90 13.28 -16.65
CA GLY A 159 -9.21 13.65 -18.03
C GLY A 159 -8.08 13.25 -19.01
N GLY A 160 -7.52 12.06 -18.83
CA GLY A 160 -6.41 11.53 -19.62
C GLY A 160 -6.86 10.74 -20.84
N SER A 161 -5.95 10.54 -21.80
CA SER A 161 -6.19 9.72 -23.00
C SER A 161 -7.44 10.11 -23.81
N GLY A 162 -7.79 11.40 -23.84
CA GLY A 162 -8.96 11.91 -24.56
C GLY A 162 -10.30 11.70 -23.83
N LEU A 163 -10.28 11.23 -22.59
CA LEU A 163 -11.48 11.14 -21.74
C LEU A 163 -11.75 12.47 -21.04
N GLN A 164 -13.03 12.76 -20.81
CA GLN A 164 -13.44 13.84 -19.92
C GLN A 164 -13.30 13.41 -18.46
N VAL A 165 -13.06 14.39 -17.58
CA VAL A 165 -13.00 14.15 -16.13
C VAL A 165 -14.35 13.58 -15.67
N ASN A 166 -14.30 12.44 -14.98
CA ASN A 166 -15.46 11.79 -14.38
C ASN A 166 -15.03 11.04 -13.10
N ALA A 167 -15.02 11.78 -11.98
CA ALA A 167 -14.61 11.24 -10.68
C ALA A 167 -15.52 10.11 -10.17
N PRO A 168 -16.87 10.17 -10.28
CA PRO A 168 -17.72 9.04 -9.92
C PRO A 168 -17.38 7.75 -10.68
N ARG A 169 -17.14 7.85 -12.00
CA ARG A 169 -16.72 6.71 -12.82
C ARG A 169 -15.35 6.17 -12.41
N ALA A 170 -14.42 7.05 -12.05
CA ALA A 170 -13.13 6.64 -11.51
C ALA A 170 -13.27 5.85 -10.21
N VAL A 171 -14.15 6.28 -9.29
CA VAL A 171 -14.43 5.56 -8.04
C VAL A 171 -15.03 4.18 -8.29
N GLU A 172 -15.97 4.04 -9.22
CA GLU A 172 -16.51 2.73 -9.61
C GLU A 172 -15.40 1.78 -10.08
N LEU A 173 -14.53 2.28 -10.97
CA LEU A 173 -13.43 1.49 -11.51
C LEU A 173 -12.38 1.15 -10.45
N TRP A 174 -12.00 2.09 -9.57
CA TRP A 174 -11.11 1.76 -8.45
C TRP A 174 -11.75 0.77 -7.49
N THR A 175 -13.05 0.85 -7.25
CA THR A 175 -13.76 -0.16 -6.43
C THR A 175 -13.61 -1.55 -7.06
N LYS A 176 -13.88 -1.67 -8.36
CA LYS A 176 -13.67 -2.93 -9.11
C LYS A 176 -12.19 -3.38 -9.06
N ALA A 177 -11.25 -2.48 -9.29
CA ALA A 177 -9.81 -2.79 -9.24
C ALA A 177 -9.38 -3.29 -7.84
N ALA A 178 -9.91 -2.71 -6.77
CA ALA A 178 -9.64 -3.12 -5.40
C ALA A 178 -10.17 -4.53 -5.10
N GLU A 179 -11.35 -4.90 -5.63
CA GLU A 179 -11.91 -6.26 -5.54
C GLU A 179 -11.01 -7.30 -6.23
N PHE A 180 -10.35 -6.92 -7.33
CA PHE A 180 -9.35 -7.75 -8.01
C PHE A 180 -7.93 -7.61 -7.44
N GLY A 181 -7.77 -7.00 -6.26
CA GLY A 181 -6.50 -6.96 -5.52
C GLY A 181 -5.56 -5.80 -5.88
N SER A 182 -6.05 -4.75 -6.55
CA SER A 182 -5.24 -3.55 -6.78
C SER A 182 -4.97 -2.80 -5.48
N THR A 183 -3.73 -2.85 -5.02
CA THR A 183 -3.27 -2.07 -3.86
C THR A 183 -3.34 -0.55 -4.11
N GLU A 184 -3.05 -0.10 -5.34
CA GLU A 184 -3.16 1.31 -5.75
C GLU A 184 -4.61 1.79 -5.65
N ALA A 185 -5.56 0.97 -6.13
CA ALA A 185 -6.97 1.35 -6.09
C ALA A 185 -7.50 1.54 -4.67
N HIS A 186 -7.02 0.75 -3.69
CA HIS A 186 -7.32 1.00 -2.28
C HIS A 186 -6.81 2.38 -1.84
N PHE A 187 -5.59 2.77 -2.22
CA PHE A 187 -5.06 4.08 -1.89
C PHE A 187 -5.88 5.21 -2.51
N GLU A 188 -6.22 5.10 -3.80
CA GLU A 188 -7.00 6.12 -4.51
C GLU A 188 -8.42 6.26 -3.94
N LEU A 189 -9.09 5.16 -3.60
CA LEU A 189 -10.37 5.20 -2.88
C LEU A 189 -10.24 5.91 -1.53
N GLY A 190 -9.15 5.67 -0.81
CA GLY A 190 -8.82 6.39 0.42
C GLY A 190 -8.73 7.90 0.19
N THR A 191 -8.07 8.32 -0.87
CA THR A 191 -7.95 9.73 -1.27
C THR A 191 -9.31 10.33 -1.64
N CYS A 192 -10.11 9.65 -2.45
CA CYS A 192 -11.45 10.10 -2.85
C CYS A 192 -12.37 10.30 -1.65
N TYR A 193 -12.46 9.32 -0.74
CA TYR A 193 -13.27 9.45 0.47
C TYR A 193 -12.74 10.51 1.44
N SER A 194 -11.41 10.73 1.48
CA SER A 194 -10.81 11.77 2.31
C SER A 194 -11.19 13.17 1.83
N LYS A 195 -11.27 13.37 0.52
CA LYS A 195 -11.52 14.68 -0.10
C LYS A 195 -12.98 14.91 -0.52
N GLY A 196 -13.78 13.86 -0.64
CA GLY A 196 -15.12 13.92 -1.24
C GLY A 196 -15.09 14.04 -2.76
N GLU A 197 -14.05 13.50 -3.43
CA GLU A 197 -13.92 13.55 -4.89
C GLU A 197 -14.66 12.35 -5.51
N GLY A 198 -15.75 12.62 -6.26
CA GLY A 198 -16.57 11.58 -6.91
C GLY A 198 -17.48 10.78 -5.96
N VAL A 199 -17.34 10.97 -4.65
CA VAL A 199 -18.14 10.37 -3.57
C VAL A 199 -18.33 11.37 -2.43
N ALA A 200 -19.33 11.14 -1.58
CA ALA A 200 -19.44 11.89 -0.33
C ALA A 200 -18.20 11.66 0.56
N GLN A 201 -17.71 12.74 1.18
CA GLN A 201 -16.56 12.68 2.09
C GLN A 201 -16.87 11.77 3.28
N ASP A 202 -15.96 10.82 3.55
CA ASP A 202 -16.02 9.93 4.70
C ASP A 202 -14.60 9.58 5.16
N LYS A 203 -14.12 10.30 6.19
CA LYS A 203 -12.78 10.09 6.75
C LYS A 203 -12.59 8.71 7.38
N SER A 204 -13.66 8.08 7.88
CA SER A 204 -13.58 6.74 8.48
C SER A 204 -13.38 5.69 7.40
N LYS A 205 -14.13 5.82 6.30
CA LYS A 205 -13.98 4.94 5.13
C LYS A 205 -12.63 5.16 4.44
N ALA A 206 -12.19 6.41 4.32
CA ALA A 206 -10.85 6.75 3.82
C ALA A 206 -9.75 6.06 4.62
N HIS A 207 -9.81 6.15 5.96
CA HIS A 207 -8.86 5.51 6.85
C HIS A 207 -8.80 3.99 6.65
N ARG A 208 -9.97 3.32 6.53
CA ARG A 208 -10.03 1.88 6.28
C ARG A 208 -9.39 1.48 4.95
N TYR A 209 -9.59 2.27 3.90
CA TYR A 209 -8.93 2.04 2.61
C TYR A 209 -7.42 2.23 2.69
N PHE A 210 -6.94 3.24 3.44
CA PHE A 210 -5.51 3.40 3.71
C PHE A 210 -4.94 2.24 4.54
N GLU A 211 -5.66 1.70 5.52
CA GLU A 211 -5.24 0.48 6.25
C GLU A 211 -5.06 -0.71 5.29
N LEU A 212 -6.06 -0.95 4.43
CA LEU A 212 -5.99 -2.04 3.44
C LEU A 212 -4.81 -1.88 2.47
N ALA A 213 -4.62 -0.68 1.92
CA ALA A 213 -3.50 -0.39 1.02
C ALA A 213 -2.15 -0.56 1.74
N ALA A 214 -2.03 -0.02 2.96
CA ALA A 214 -0.82 -0.08 3.75
C ALA A 214 -0.44 -1.53 4.08
N MET A 215 -1.39 -2.36 4.53
CA MET A 215 -1.17 -3.79 4.80
C MET A 215 -0.75 -4.59 3.57
N GLN A 216 -1.06 -4.12 2.36
CA GLN A 216 -0.58 -4.69 1.09
C GLN A 216 0.75 -4.09 0.61
N GLY A 217 1.40 -3.27 1.42
CA GLY A 217 2.71 -2.69 1.08
C GLY A 217 2.65 -1.36 0.32
N HIS A 218 1.51 -0.65 0.33
CA HIS A 218 1.45 0.70 -0.22
C HIS A 218 2.16 1.71 0.68
N VAL A 219 3.34 2.15 0.24
CA VAL A 219 4.25 2.98 1.04
C VAL A 219 3.65 4.33 1.38
N ILE A 220 2.98 4.96 0.43
CA ILE A 220 2.35 6.27 0.63
C ILE A 220 1.16 6.12 1.59
N ALA A 221 0.31 5.10 1.42
CA ALA A 221 -0.82 4.89 2.33
C ALA A 221 -0.35 4.69 3.77
N ARG A 222 0.75 3.96 3.96
CA ARG A 222 1.39 3.80 5.28
C ARG A 222 1.79 5.13 5.90
N HIS A 223 2.38 6.04 5.12
CA HIS A 223 2.70 7.40 5.57
C HIS A 223 1.44 8.20 5.94
N TYR A 224 0.36 8.11 5.14
CA TYR A 224 -0.92 8.76 5.46
C TYR A 224 -1.53 8.25 6.77
N LEU A 225 -1.38 6.96 7.11
CA LEU A 225 -1.78 6.46 8.42
C LEU A 225 -0.97 7.09 9.56
N GLY A 226 0.33 7.34 9.36
CA GLY A 226 1.15 8.09 10.30
C GLY A 226 0.62 9.52 10.51
N ASN A 227 0.31 10.22 9.41
CA ASN A 227 -0.26 11.58 9.47
C ASN A 227 -1.59 11.60 10.24
N HIS A 228 -2.44 10.61 10.00
CA HIS A 228 -3.72 10.45 10.71
C HIS A 228 -3.54 10.21 12.21
N GLU A 229 -2.58 9.38 12.61
CA GLU A 229 -2.28 9.15 14.02
C GLU A 229 -1.64 10.37 14.69
N THR A 230 -0.81 11.14 13.97
CA THR A 230 -0.33 12.45 14.45
C THR A 230 -1.50 13.40 14.69
N ALA A 231 -2.45 13.50 13.76
CA ALA A 231 -3.62 14.37 13.88
C ALA A 231 -4.53 13.99 15.06
N LYS A 232 -4.55 12.70 15.44
CA LYS A 232 -5.25 12.21 16.64
C LYS A 232 -4.49 12.42 17.95
N GLY A 233 -3.25 12.90 17.91
CA GLY A 233 -2.41 13.04 19.10
C GLY A 233 -1.80 11.72 19.58
N ASN A 234 -1.58 10.76 18.67
CA ASN A 234 -0.98 9.45 18.96
C ASN A 234 0.45 9.34 18.41
N PRO A 235 1.44 10.07 18.95
CA PRO A 235 2.80 10.12 18.38
C PRO A 235 3.47 8.74 18.33
N GLY A 236 3.22 7.88 19.33
CA GLY A 236 3.77 6.52 19.35
C GLY A 236 3.27 5.65 18.20
N ARG A 237 1.98 5.74 17.84
CA ARG A 237 1.41 5.02 16.68
C ARG A 237 1.89 5.62 15.38
N SER A 238 1.98 6.95 15.32
CA SER A 238 2.48 7.69 14.18
C SER A 238 3.91 7.28 13.79
N VAL A 239 4.84 7.26 14.77
CA VAL A 239 6.22 6.81 14.56
C VAL A 239 6.28 5.38 14.02
N ARG A 240 5.44 4.46 14.51
CA ARG A 240 5.40 3.08 13.98
C ARG A 240 5.05 3.04 12.49
N HIS A 241 4.07 3.82 12.05
CA HIS A 241 3.72 3.90 10.63
C HIS A 241 4.87 4.46 9.81
N TYR A 242 5.47 5.57 10.23
CA TYR A 242 6.58 6.17 9.52
C TYR A 242 7.83 5.28 9.47
N LEU A 243 8.09 4.48 10.52
CA LEU A 243 9.20 3.54 10.54
C LEU A 243 9.06 2.51 9.41
N ILE A 244 7.86 1.99 9.20
CA ILE A 244 7.58 1.03 8.12
C ILE A 244 7.78 1.70 6.77
N SER A 245 7.18 2.86 6.51
CA SER A 245 7.33 3.53 5.20
C SER A 245 8.74 4.06 4.93
N ALA A 246 9.47 4.51 5.95
CA ALA A 246 10.88 4.90 5.82
C ALA A 246 11.76 3.69 5.46
N LYS A 247 11.54 2.52 6.08
CA LYS A 247 12.19 1.25 5.72
C LYS A 247 11.87 0.78 4.29
N MET A 248 10.78 1.28 3.70
CA MET A 248 10.42 1.02 2.30
C MET A 248 10.98 2.08 1.33
N GLY A 249 11.79 3.03 1.84
CA GLY A 249 12.49 4.03 1.04
C GLY A 249 11.75 5.37 0.86
N LEU A 250 10.74 5.68 1.67
CA LEU A 250 10.05 6.98 1.60
C LEU A 250 10.74 8.04 2.48
N GLU A 251 11.45 8.96 1.83
CA GLU A 251 12.19 10.06 2.48
C GLU A 251 11.29 10.96 3.34
N ALA A 252 10.08 11.27 2.88
CA ALA A 252 9.13 12.10 3.63
C ALA A 252 8.81 11.52 5.02
N SER A 253 8.79 10.19 5.16
CA SER A 253 8.60 9.55 6.47
C SER A 253 9.84 9.66 7.36
N LEU A 254 11.04 9.54 6.79
CA LEU A 254 12.30 9.74 7.53
C LEU A 254 12.38 11.18 8.06
N GLU A 255 12.12 12.17 7.22
CA GLU A 255 12.14 13.59 7.63
C GLU A 255 11.05 13.88 8.67
N THR A 256 9.88 13.25 8.56
CA THR A 256 8.84 13.40 9.59
C THR A 256 9.30 12.82 10.93
N ILE A 257 9.93 11.63 10.96
CA ILE A 257 10.47 11.05 12.20
C ILE A 257 11.57 11.95 12.78
N LYS A 258 12.43 12.53 11.93
CA LYS A 258 13.46 13.48 12.36
C LYS A 258 12.85 14.72 13.03
N SER A 259 11.80 15.29 12.45
CA SER A 259 11.06 16.39 13.08
C SER A 259 10.42 15.97 14.41
N MET A 260 9.83 14.77 14.48
CA MET A 260 9.28 14.22 15.73
C MET A 260 10.35 13.99 16.79
N PHE A 261 11.57 13.59 16.41
CA PHE A 261 12.70 13.44 17.32
C PHE A 261 13.13 14.78 17.91
N VAL A 262 13.24 15.82 17.07
CA VAL A 262 13.54 17.19 17.52
C VAL A 262 12.46 17.71 18.46
N ALA A 263 11.20 17.38 18.21
CA ALA A 263 10.06 17.74 19.07
C ALA A 263 9.93 16.87 20.35
N GLY A 264 10.83 15.91 20.60
CA GLY A 264 10.77 15.02 21.75
C GLY A 264 9.67 13.93 21.69
N GLN A 265 9.01 13.77 20.54
CA GLN A 265 7.93 12.80 20.32
C GLN A 265 8.43 11.44 19.82
N ALA A 266 9.63 11.40 19.24
CA ALA A 266 10.32 10.18 18.86
C ALA A 266 11.63 10.04 19.64
N THR A 267 12.03 8.80 19.91
CA THR A 267 13.30 8.50 20.59
C THR A 267 14.48 8.51 19.62
N LYS A 268 15.70 8.70 20.15
CA LYS A 268 16.94 8.55 19.37
C LYS A 268 17.04 7.18 18.69
N MET A 269 16.59 6.13 19.37
CA MET A 269 16.60 4.76 18.82
C MET A 269 15.68 4.64 17.60
N GLN A 270 14.46 5.18 17.69
CA GLN A 270 13.50 5.17 16.57
C GLN A 270 14.02 5.96 15.37
N TYR A 271 14.60 7.16 15.59
CA TYR A 271 15.19 7.91 14.49
C TYR A 271 16.36 7.16 13.83
N ALA A 272 17.27 6.61 14.64
CA ALA A 272 18.40 5.83 14.12
C ALA A 272 17.94 4.57 13.36
N GLU A 273 16.88 3.91 13.82
CA GLU A 273 16.27 2.78 13.13
C GLU A 273 15.66 3.19 11.78
N ALA A 274 14.91 4.29 11.74
CA ALA A 274 14.34 4.84 10.51
C ALA A 274 15.43 5.15 9.48
N LEU A 275 16.51 5.81 9.92
CA LEU A 275 17.64 6.19 9.08
C LEU A 275 18.33 4.96 8.48
N ARG A 276 18.63 3.95 9.30
CA ARG A 276 19.24 2.69 8.82
C ARG A 276 18.34 1.96 7.82
N GLY A 277 17.04 1.88 8.13
CA GLY A 277 16.04 1.27 7.25
C GLY A 277 15.96 1.96 5.90
N TYR A 278 15.87 3.29 5.90
CA TYR A 278 15.87 4.10 4.69
C TYR A 278 17.15 3.91 3.87
N GLN A 279 18.33 3.97 4.51
CA GLN A 279 19.61 3.77 3.82
C GLN A 279 19.72 2.38 3.19
N ALA A 280 19.21 1.33 3.85
CA ALA A 280 19.14 -0.01 3.29
C ALA A 280 18.25 -0.06 2.04
N ALA A 281 17.04 0.53 2.11
CA ALA A 281 16.13 0.61 0.97
C ALA A 281 16.74 1.36 -0.22
N ILE A 282 17.41 2.50 0.02
CA ILE A 282 18.11 3.25 -1.04
C ILE A 282 19.22 2.40 -1.66
N LYS A 283 19.99 1.65 -0.85
CA LYS A 283 21.05 0.76 -1.34
C LYS A 283 20.49 -0.33 -2.26
N GLU A 284 19.34 -0.91 -1.93
CA GLU A 284 18.66 -1.92 -2.76
C GLU A 284 18.18 -1.38 -4.12
N THR A 285 17.98 -0.07 -4.23
CA THR A 285 17.56 0.56 -5.49
C THR A 285 18.70 0.93 -6.44
N LYS A 286 19.97 0.77 -6.03
CA LYS A 286 21.13 1.16 -6.85
C LYS A 286 21.27 0.28 -8.09
N SER A 287 21.50 0.90 -9.25
CA SER A 287 21.86 0.20 -10.48
C SER A 287 22.74 1.09 -11.36
N PRO A 288 23.84 0.56 -11.94
CA PRO A 288 24.70 1.32 -12.85
C PRO A 288 23.94 1.94 -14.02
N GLU A 289 22.96 1.21 -14.57
CA GLU A 289 22.13 1.68 -15.67
C GLU A 289 21.24 2.86 -15.23
N ARG A 290 20.76 2.85 -13.99
CA ARG A 290 19.97 3.97 -13.43
C ARG A 290 20.84 5.21 -13.22
N ASP A 291 22.07 5.02 -12.73
CA ASP A 291 23.04 6.10 -12.53
C ASP A 291 23.42 6.75 -13.87
N GLU A 292 23.63 5.94 -14.91
CA GLU A 292 23.87 6.42 -16.27
C GLU A 292 22.66 7.17 -16.85
N ALA A 293 21.45 6.65 -16.63
CA ALA A 293 20.23 7.25 -17.16
C ALA A 293 19.88 8.59 -16.50
N LYS A 294 20.19 8.75 -15.21
CA LYS A 294 19.80 9.91 -14.40
C LYS A 294 20.06 11.28 -15.06
N PRO A 295 21.28 11.63 -15.50
CA PRO A 295 21.55 12.95 -16.10
C PRO A 295 20.79 13.20 -17.40
N ILE A 296 20.42 12.15 -18.15
CA ILE A 296 19.64 12.27 -19.39
C ILE A 296 18.20 12.64 -19.05
N PHE A 297 17.56 11.90 -18.15
CA PHE A 297 16.17 12.14 -17.78
C PHE A 297 15.98 13.44 -16.98
N ASP A 298 16.96 13.82 -16.15
CA ASP A 298 16.93 15.11 -15.44
C ASP A 298 16.92 16.30 -16.41
N ARG A 299 17.70 16.24 -17.49
CA ARG A 299 17.69 17.26 -18.57
C ARG A 299 16.36 17.30 -19.31
N MET A 300 15.82 16.13 -19.67
CA MET A 300 14.50 16.04 -20.34
C MET A 300 13.36 16.58 -19.48
N ARG A 301 13.41 16.38 -18.15
CA ARG A 301 12.39 16.91 -17.23
C ARG A 301 12.46 18.43 -17.12
N LYS A 302 13.67 19.00 -16.97
CA LYS A 302 13.88 20.45 -16.94
C LYS A 302 13.38 21.13 -18.21
N SER A 303 13.67 20.54 -19.37
CA SER A 303 13.24 21.08 -20.68
C SER A 303 11.71 21.13 -20.81
N ARG A 304 11.00 20.07 -20.37
CA ARG A 304 9.53 20.04 -20.37
C ARG A 304 8.91 21.07 -19.43
N GLN A 305 9.50 21.27 -18.25
CA GLN A 305 9.01 22.28 -17.29
C GLN A 305 9.21 23.72 -17.79
N GLN A 306 10.23 23.97 -18.62
CA GLN A 306 10.44 25.28 -19.26
C GLN A 306 9.47 25.54 -20.41
N GLN A 307 8.98 24.50 -21.08
CA GLN A 307 7.98 24.60 -22.15
C GLN A 307 6.53 24.68 -21.64
N SER A 308 6.31 24.47 -20.33
CA SER A 308 4.98 24.49 -19.70
C SER A 308 4.70 25.79 -18.94
N LYS A 309 5.59 26.78 -19.04
CA LYS A 309 5.47 28.13 -18.48
C LYS A 309 5.34 29.11 -19.64
#